data_AF-A0A960P9Z6-F1
#
_entry.id   AF-A0A960P9Z6-F1
#
_cell.length_a   1.000
_cell.length_b   1.000
_cell.length_c   1.000
_cell.angle_alpha   90.00
_cell.angle_beta   90.00
_cell.angle_gamma   90.00
#
_symmetry.space_group_name_H-M   'P 1'
#
loop_
_entity.id
_entity.type
_entity.pdbx_description
1 polymer ?
#
loop_
_entity_poly.entity_id
_entity_poly.type
_entity_poly.pdbx_seq_one_letter_code
_entity_poly.pdbx_strand_id
1 'polypeptide(L)'
;MSKYYLTTPIYYVNASPHIGHAYTTLTADTIKRFRRMMGDEAYLTTGTDEHGQKVEQSAKAAGWTPQEFTDRVSAAFRREWDELGVDYDFFRRTTDPKHAKAVHEIFLRCQESGAIYKDSYTGKYSVTDEMFVTEEEAAELDPDKVVELTEENYFFKLSAFEDKLLELYERQPDFIEPESRRNEVLAFVKEGLKDLSISRSTLKWGIPLPNDPAHVFYVWFDALTTYMSAIGYGEEGEPRKTWERLWPADVHLVGKEILRFHAVYWPAFLMAAGLPLPKKIYAHGWLVFQGDKMSKSKGNIVRARPIAKVVGVEGLRYYLLREIVFGHDGNFSWEALVERYSSDLANGIGNLFSRTLTMINKYLDGVAPSPP
;
A
#
# COMPACT_ATOMS: atom_id res chain seq x y z
N MET A 1 19.14 -5.55 20.10
CA MET A 1 18.60 -4.87 18.91
C MET A 1 17.33 -5.60 18.53
N SER A 2 16.21 -4.89 18.43
CA SER A 2 14.94 -5.48 17.95
C SER A 2 14.84 -5.34 16.44
N LYS A 3 14.35 -6.38 15.77
CA LYS A 3 13.95 -6.28 14.36
C LYS A 3 12.68 -5.45 14.26
N TYR A 4 12.58 -4.60 13.23
CA TYR A 4 11.36 -3.86 12.91
C TYR A 4 11.06 -3.93 11.40
N TYR A 5 10.06 -4.68 10.99
CA TYR A 5 9.64 -4.81 9.59
C TYR A 5 8.38 -3.97 9.33
N LEU A 6 8.49 -2.97 8.48
CA LEU A 6 7.36 -2.13 8.07
C LEU A 6 7.15 -2.17 6.55
N THR A 7 5.91 -1.95 6.12
CA THR A 7 5.57 -1.91 4.69
C THR A 7 4.75 -0.67 4.35
N THR A 8 4.93 -0.15 3.14
CA THR A 8 3.90 0.66 2.48
C THR A 8 2.89 -0.27 1.80
N PRO A 9 1.78 0.25 1.25
CA PRO A 9 1.05 -0.48 0.22
C PRO A 9 1.97 -0.68 -0.99
N ILE A 10 1.62 -1.65 -1.83
CA ILE A 10 2.08 -1.64 -3.21
C ILE A 10 1.14 -0.77 -4.05
N TYR A 11 1.71 0.01 -4.96
CA TYR A 11 0.95 1.00 -5.70
C TYR A 11 0.48 0.46 -7.04
N TYR A 12 -0.80 0.66 -7.35
CA TYR A 12 -1.41 0.23 -8.61
C TYR A 12 -0.81 0.98 -9.80
N VAL A 13 -0.25 0.27 -10.77
CA VAL A 13 0.55 0.86 -11.87
C VAL A 13 -0.28 1.35 -13.05
N ASN A 14 -1.45 1.95 -12.83
CA ASN A 14 -2.23 2.56 -13.91
C ASN A 14 -1.77 3.98 -14.29
N ALA A 15 -1.00 4.64 -13.44
CA ALA A 15 -0.47 5.98 -13.67
C ALA A 15 0.82 6.23 -12.88
N SER A 16 1.57 7.26 -13.29
CA SER A 16 2.77 7.72 -12.56
C SER A 16 2.41 8.20 -11.13
N PRO A 17 3.36 8.18 -10.17
CA PRO A 17 3.12 8.52 -8.78
C PRO A 17 2.69 9.97 -8.53
N HIS A 18 1.80 10.19 -7.56
CA HIS A 18 1.36 11.50 -7.09
C HIS A 18 1.72 11.70 -5.61
N ILE A 19 1.48 12.91 -5.08
CA ILE A 19 1.89 13.28 -3.72
C ILE A 19 1.27 12.41 -2.63
N GLY A 20 0.06 11.86 -2.83
CA GLY A 20 -0.51 10.86 -1.92
C GLY A 20 0.37 9.62 -1.73
N HIS A 21 0.97 9.07 -2.80
CA HIS A 21 1.93 7.97 -2.68
C HIS A 21 3.19 8.43 -1.95
N ALA A 22 3.69 9.62 -2.26
CA ALA A 22 4.86 10.17 -1.61
C ALA A 22 4.64 10.38 -0.10
N TYR A 23 3.45 10.82 0.31
CA TYR A 23 3.08 10.97 1.72
C TYR A 23 3.21 9.65 2.49
N THR A 24 2.60 8.58 1.98
CA THR A 24 2.71 7.24 2.60
C THR A 24 4.15 6.76 2.65
N THR A 25 4.88 6.83 1.52
CA THR A 25 6.24 6.31 1.43
C THR A 25 7.23 7.12 2.27
N LEU A 26 7.15 8.45 2.27
CA LEU A 26 8.03 9.31 3.09
C LEU A 26 7.73 9.16 4.59
N THR A 27 6.48 8.89 4.95
CA THR A 27 6.13 8.56 6.34
C THR A 27 6.74 7.24 6.76
N ALA A 28 6.64 6.19 5.94
CA ALA A 28 7.28 4.90 6.20
C ALA A 28 8.82 5.04 6.30
N ASP A 29 9.45 5.76 5.37
CA ASP A 29 10.88 6.08 5.41
C ASP A 29 11.28 6.78 6.72
N THR A 30 10.48 7.75 7.16
CA THR A 30 10.74 8.47 8.42
C THR A 30 10.63 7.55 9.63
N ILE A 31 9.61 6.67 9.67
CA ILE A 31 9.46 5.66 10.72
C ILE A 31 10.68 4.74 10.74
N LYS A 32 11.11 4.24 9.57
CA LYS A 32 12.31 3.38 9.46
C LYS A 32 13.55 4.08 10.01
N ARG A 33 13.80 5.33 9.59
CA ARG A 33 14.93 6.14 10.05
C ARG A 33 14.90 6.38 11.54
N PHE A 34 13.72 6.69 12.09
CA PHE A 34 13.53 6.86 13.54
C PHE A 34 13.82 5.56 14.30
N ARG A 35 13.33 4.41 13.82
CA ARG A 35 13.60 3.09 14.41
C ARG A 35 15.09 2.75 14.41
N ARG A 36 15.80 3.00 13.30
CA ARG A 36 17.26 2.85 13.24
C ARG A 36 17.98 3.75 14.25
N MET A 37 17.53 5.00 14.39
CA MET A 37 18.08 5.94 15.37
C MET A 37 17.85 5.48 16.82
N MET A 38 16.77 4.73 17.07
CA MET A 38 16.48 4.07 18.36
C MET A 38 17.22 2.73 18.57
N GLY A 39 18.03 2.28 17.60
CA GLY A 39 18.83 1.05 17.68
C GLY A 39 18.14 -0.22 17.17
N ASP A 40 17.01 -0.09 16.47
CA ASP A 40 16.33 -1.22 15.82
C ASP A 40 16.96 -1.58 14.46
N GLU A 41 16.96 -2.87 14.13
CA GLU A 41 17.20 -3.35 12.77
C GLU A 41 15.92 -3.19 11.94
N ALA A 42 15.73 -1.98 11.38
CA ALA A 42 14.52 -1.64 10.65
C ALA A 42 14.62 -1.92 9.14
N TYR A 43 13.57 -2.55 8.60
CA TYR A 43 13.41 -2.93 7.20
C TYR A 43 12.10 -2.38 6.63
N LEU A 44 12.16 -1.82 5.42
CA LEU A 44 11.03 -1.25 4.69
C LEU A 44 10.81 -1.97 3.35
N THR A 45 9.61 -2.50 3.17
CA THR A 45 9.12 -2.98 1.86
C THR A 45 8.20 -1.95 1.23
N THR A 46 8.42 -1.69 -0.05
CA THR A 46 7.48 -1.01 -0.95
C THR A 46 7.36 -1.80 -2.26
N GLY A 47 6.56 -1.33 -3.22
CA GLY A 47 6.43 -2.02 -4.48
C GLY A 47 5.28 -1.53 -5.36
N THR A 48 4.98 -2.35 -6.36
CA THR A 48 3.96 -2.07 -7.37
C THR A 48 3.03 -3.25 -7.58
N ASP A 49 1.74 -2.95 -7.62
CA ASP A 49 0.68 -3.87 -8.03
C ASP A 49 0.46 -3.71 -9.53
N GLU A 50 0.76 -4.77 -10.26
CA GLU A 50 0.95 -4.77 -11.70
C GLU A 50 -0.06 -5.61 -12.46
N HIS A 51 -0.99 -6.27 -11.78
CA HIS A 51 -1.99 -7.14 -12.41
C HIS A 51 -3.38 -6.50 -12.44
N GLY A 52 -4.30 -7.14 -13.18
CA GLY A 52 -5.69 -6.71 -13.24
C GLY A 52 -6.06 -5.94 -14.51
N GLN A 53 -7.37 -5.90 -14.76
CA GLN A 53 -7.96 -5.43 -16.01
C GLN A 53 -7.69 -3.94 -16.28
N LYS A 54 -7.68 -3.09 -15.24
CA LYS A 54 -7.40 -1.65 -15.46
C LYS A 54 -5.95 -1.41 -15.92
N VAL A 55 -5.00 -2.28 -15.55
CA VAL A 55 -3.63 -2.21 -16.08
C VAL A 55 -3.63 -2.58 -17.56
N GLU A 56 -4.29 -3.68 -17.92
CA GLU A 56 -4.42 -4.15 -19.30
C GLU A 56 -5.08 -3.08 -20.21
N GLN A 57 -6.18 -2.47 -19.75
CA GLN A 57 -6.83 -1.36 -20.44
C GLN A 57 -5.91 -0.14 -20.60
N SER A 58 -5.17 0.22 -19.56
CA SER A 58 -4.24 1.36 -19.59
C SER A 58 -3.08 1.10 -20.56
N ALA A 59 -2.55 -0.13 -20.59
CA ALA A 59 -1.52 -0.56 -21.52
C ALA A 59 -2.01 -0.50 -22.97
N LYS A 60 -3.21 -1.05 -23.24
CA LYS A 60 -3.85 -0.99 -24.56
C LYS A 60 -4.08 0.45 -25.02
N ALA A 61 -4.58 1.32 -24.14
CA ALA A 61 -4.78 2.75 -24.45
C ALA A 61 -3.47 3.50 -24.70
N ALA A 62 -2.35 3.05 -24.10
CA ALA A 62 -1.02 3.59 -24.34
C ALA A 62 -0.29 2.96 -25.54
N GLY A 63 -0.89 1.94 -26.19
CA GLY A 63 -0.30 1.22 -27.32
C GLY A 63 0.87 0.31 -26.94
N TRP A 64 0.92 -0.18 -25.69
CA TRP A 64 1.96 -1.09 -25.18
C TRP A 64 1.36 -2.42 -24.73
N THR A 65 2.18 -3.47 -24.65
CA THR A 65 1.77 -4.69 -23.95
C THR A 65 1.66 -4.42 -22.43
N PRO A 66 0.85 -5.20 -21.69
CA PRO A 66 0.75 -5.04 -20.23
C PRO A 66 2.10 -5.13 -19.51
N GLN A 67 2.99 -6.05 -19.94
CA GLN A 67 4.34 -6.17 -19.35
C GLN A 67 5.18 -4.90 -19.60
N GLU A 68 5.24 -4.40 -20.85
CA GLU A 68 6.02 -3.19 -21.15
C GLU A 68 5.48 -1.95 -20.40
N PHE A 69 4.17 -1.88 -20.23
CA PHE A 69 3.51 -0.80 -19.50
C PHE A 69 3.84 -0.84 -18.01
N THR A 70 3.69 -2.01 -17.39
CA THR A 70 4.02 -2.22 -15.97
C THR A 70 5.50 -2.00 -15.69
N ASP A 71 6.41 -2.47 -16.57
CA ASP A 71 7.85 -2.23 -16.48
C ASP A 71 8.18 -0.72 -16.42
N ARG A 72 7.56 0.08 -17.30
CA ARG A 72 7.80 1.53 -17.36
C ARG A 72 7.23 2.28 -16.17
N VAL A 73 6.00 1.96 -15.77
CA VAL A 73 5.37 2.63 -14.63
C VAL A 73 6.06 2.25 -13.32
N SER A 74 6.43 0.97 -13.16
CA SER A 74 7.20 0.49 -12.00
C SER A 74 8.55 1.18 -11.88
N ALA A 75 9.28 1.33 -13.00
CA ALA A 75 10.52 2.10 -13.05
C ALA A 75 10.32 3.58 -12.68
N ALA A 76 9.15 4.18 -12.99
CA ALA A 76 8.83 5.54 -12.58
C ALA A 76 8.60 5.67 -11.06
N PHE A 77 7.92 4.70 -10.44
CA PHE A 77 7.78 4.64 -8.97
C PHE A 77 9.15 4.48 -8.30
N ARG A 78 9.97 3.54 -8.76
CA ARG A 78 11.32 3.35 -8.21
C ARG A 78 12.16 4.62 -8.31
N ARG A 79 12.17 5.26 -9.48
CA ARG A 79 12.88 6.53 -9.68
C ARG A 79 12.37 7.65 -8.77
N GLU A 80 11.06 7.74 -8.54
CA GLU A 80 10.48 8.72 -7.60
C GLU A 80 11.03 8.47 -6.18
N TRP A 81 11.09 7.23 -5.73
CA TRP A 81 11.63 6.87 -4.41
C TRP A 81 13.12 7.14 -4.29
N ASP A 82 13.90 6.80 -5.31
CA ASP A 82 15.34 7.06 -5.34
C ASP A 82 15.63 8.58 -5.31
N GLU A 83 14.90 9.38 -6.09
CA GLU A 83 15.06 10.85 -6.12
C GLU A 83 14.54 11.54 -4.85
N LEU A 84 13.57 10.95 -4.16
CA LEU A 84 13.08 11.42 -2.86
C LEU A 84 13.91 10.86 -1.68
N GLY A 85 15.00 10.14 -1.95
CA GLY A 85 15.89 9.60 -0.92
C GLY A 85 15.21 8.63 0.04
N VAL A 86 14.21 7.87 -0.43
CA VAL A 86 13.52 6.84 0.36
C VAL A 86 14.48 5.67 0.58
N ASP A 87 14.74 5.35 1.83
CA ASP A 87 15.56 4.19 2.22
C ASP A 87 14.66 2.96 2.34
N TYR A 88 14.35 2.28 1.24
CA TYR A 88 13.64 1.00 1.22
C TYR A 88 14.61 -0.17 1.03
N ASP A 89 14.37 -1.31 1.68
CA ASP A 89 15.23 -2.50 1.59
C ASP A 89 14.71 -3.48 0.53
N PHE A 90 13.39 -3.52 0.33
CA PHE A 90 12.75 -4.41 -0.64
C PHE A 90 11.78 -3.62 -1.52
N PHE A 91 11.90 -3.83 -2.84
CA PHE A 91 10.93 -3.35 -3.82
C PHE A 91 10.42 -4.54 -4.62
N ARG A 92 9.15 -4.92 -4.40
CA ARG A 92 8.56 -6.08 -5.07
C ARG A 92 7.55 -5.65 -6.14
N ARG A 93 7.59 -6.37 -7.25
CA ARG A 93 6.65 -6.26 -8.37
C ARG A 93 5.80 -7.52 -8.40
N THR A 94 4.49 -7.41 -8.59
CA THR A 94 3.64 -8.62 -8.65
C THR A 94 3.90 -9.48 -9.89
N THR A 95 4.44 -8.90 -10.97
CA THR A 95 4.90 -9.66 -12.17
C THR A 95 6.17 -10.48 -11.95
N ASP A 96 6.86 -10.34 -10.81
CA ASP A 96 8.06 -11.13 -10.53
C ASP A 96 7.69 -12.63 -10.37
N PRO A 97 8.33 -13.56 -11.11
CA PRO A 97 8.04 -14.99 -10.99
C PRO A 97 8.17 -15.54 -9.55
N LYS A 98 9.01 -14.93 -8.73
CA LYS A 98 9.15 -15.29 -7.31
C LYS A 98 7.92 -14.88 -6.49
N HIS A 99 7.25 -13.80 -6.86
CA HIS A 99 5.98 -13.41 -6.26
C HIS A 99 4.89 -14.44 -6.60
N ALA A 100 4.81 -14.90 -7.85
CA ALA A 100 3.85 -15.94 -8.24
C ALA A 100 3.99 -17.23 -7.41
N LYS A 101 5.24 -17.65 -7.11
CA LYS A 101 5.49 -18.80 -6.22
C LYS A 101 4.91 -18.60 -4.83
N ALA A 102 5.08 -17.41 -4.25
CA ALA A 102 4.54 -17.06 -2.94
C ALA A 102 3.00 -17.11 -2.93
N VAL A 103 2.36 -16.57 -3.99
CA VAL A 103 0.90 -16.59 -4.17
C VAL A 103 0.38 -18.02 -4.31
N HIS A 104 1.07 -18.86 -5.08
CA HIS A 104 0.75 -20.28 -5.19
C HIS A 104 0.86 -21.01 -3.85
N GLU A 105 1.92 -20.77 -3.08
CA GLU A 105 2.10 -21.43 -1.79
C GLU A 105 1.00 -21.08 -0.79
N ILE A 106 0.67 -19.79 -0.62
CA ILE A 106 -0.41 -19.40 0.30
C ILE A 106 -1.78 -19.90 -0.20
N PHE A 107 -2.03 -19.90 -1.51
CA PHE A 107 -3.26 -20.46 -2.09
C PHE A 107 -3.41 -21.94 -1.76
N LEU A 108 -2.37 -22.75 -1.96
CA LEU A 108 -2.40 -24.18 -1.67
C LEU A 108 -2.67 -24.45 -0.18
N ARG A 109 -2.05 -23.69 0.73
CA ARG A 109 -2.33 -23.80 2.18
C ARG A 109 -3.78 -23.46 2.53
N CYS A 110 -4.33 -22.41 1.95
CA CYS A 110 -5.75 -22.05 2.11
C CYS A 110 -6.70 -23.10 1.50
N GLN A 111 -6.29 -23.75 0.42
CA GLN A 111 -7.05 -24.83 -0.20
C GLN A 111 -7.02 -26.09 0.68
N GLU A 112 -5.85 -26.45 1.22
CA GLU A 112 -5.67 -27.59 2.14
C GLU A 112 -6.47 -27.43 3.44
N SER A 113 -6.64 -26.20 3.95
CA SER A 113 -7.48 -25.93 5.13
C SER A 113 -8.98 -25.99 4.84
N GLY A 114 -9.38 -26.19 3.57
CA GLY A 114 -10.78 -26.23 3.15
C GLY A 114 -11.45 -24.85 3.09
N ALA A 115 -10.67 -23.77 3.16
CA ALA A 115 -11.15 -22.39 3.08
C ALA A 115 -11.41 -21.93 1.64
N ILE A 116 -11.00 -22.70 0.63
CA ILE A 116 -11.23 -22.40 -0.78
C ILE A 116 -12.17 -23.42 -1.39
N TYR A 117 -13.14 -22.96 -2.17
CA TYR A 117 -14.07 -23.79 -2.94
C TYR A 117 -14.34 -23.15 -4.31
N LYS A 118 -14.84 -23.96 -5.24
CA LYS A 118 -15.26 -23.49 -6.56
C LYS A 118 -16.78 -23.34 -6.57
N ASP A 119 -17.28 -22.23 -7.10
CA ASP A 119 -18.72 -21.98 -7.21
C ASP A 119 -19.01 -21.03 -8.38
N SER A 120 -20.28 -20.95 -8.78
CA SER A 120 -20.74 -20.02 -9.82
C SER A 120 -21.28 -18.73 -9.21
N TYR A 121 -20.79 -17.59 -9.71
CA TYR A 121 -21.31 -16.27 -9.39
C TYR A 121 -22.19 -15.78 -10.53
N THR A 122 -23.44 -15.43 -10.24
CA THR A 122 -24.32 -14.74 -11.18
C THR A 122 -24.54 -13.31 -10.70
N GLY A 123 -24.26 -12.33 -11.55
CA GLY A 123 -24.46 -10.92 -11.22
C GLY A 123 -24.61 -10.02 -12.44
N LYS A 124 -25.04 -8.78 -12.21
CA LYS A 124 -25.06 -7.73 -13.23
C LYS A 124 -23.63 -7.36 -13.62
N TYR A 125 -23.35 -7.34 -14.92
CA TYR A 125 -22.03 -7.14 -15.49
C TYR A 125 -22.12 -6.03 -16.54
N SER A 126 -21.37 -4.96 -16.34
CA SER A 126 -21.21 -3.91 -17.35
C SER A 126 -20.34 -4.45 -18.47
N VAL A 127 -20.87 -4.55 -19.69
CA VAL A 127 -20.14 -4.91 -20.91
C VAL A 127 -19.17 -3.79 -21.30
N THR A 128 -19.49 -2.53 -20.95
CA THR A 128 -18.64 -1.37 -21.25
C THR A 128 -17.41 -1.33 -20.37
N ASP A 129 -17.60 -1.57 -19.07
CA ASP A 129 -16.55 -1.50 -18.06
C ASP A 129 -15.93 -2.88 -17.79
N GLU A 130 -16.50 -3.92 -18.42
CA GLU A 130 -16.15 -5.32 -18.29
C GLU A 130 -15.99 -5.77 -16.82
N MET A 131 -16.94 -5.39 -15.97
CA MET A 131 -16.92 -5.73 -14.54
C MET A 131 -18.31 -5.98 -13.97
N PHE A 132 -18.38 -6.80 -12.91
CA PHE A 132 -19.58 -6.93 -12.11
C PHE A 132 -19.88 -5.62 -11.38
N VAL A 133 -21.15 -5.23 -11.41
CA VAL A 133 -21.71 -4.04 -10.79
C VAL A 133 -22.82 -4.45 -9.83
N THR A 134 -23.00 -3.67 -8.78
CA THR A 134 -24.16 -3.81 -7.88
C THR A 134 -25.45 -3.44 -8.63
N GLU A 135 -26.61 -3.81 -8.08
CA GLU A 135 -27.90 -3.39 -8.66
C GLU A 135 -28.05 -1.85 -8.68
N GLU A 136 -27.49 -1.15 -7.68
CA GLU A 136 -27.48 0.32 -7.63
C GLU A 136 -26.59 0.91 -8.74
N GLU A 137 -25.37 0.40 -8.90
CA GLU A 137 -24.47 0.83 -9.97
C GLU A 137 -25.02 0.48 -11.36
N ALA A 138 -25.66 -0.69 -11.51
CA ALA A 138 -26.32 -1.11 -12.74
C ALA A 138 -27.44 -0.14 -13.15
N ALA A 139 -28.17 0.43 -12.19
CA ALA A 139 -29.24 1.39 -12.45
C ALA A 139 -28.74 2.74 -12.99
N GLU A 140 -27.47 3.08 -12.75
CA GLU A 140 -26.82 4.30 -13.27
C GLU A 140 -26.16 4.10 -14.63
N LEU A 141 -26.04 2.84 -15.10
CA LEU A 141 -25.42 2.48 -16.37
C LEU A 141 -26.46 2.33 -17.48
N ASP A 142 -25.96 2.36 -18.73
CA ASP A 142 -26.76 2.05 -19.91
C ASP A 142 -27.31 0.60 -19.81
N PRO A 143 -28.63 0.39 -19.68
CA PRO A 143 -29.20 -0.92 -19.43
C PRO A 143 -28.88 -1.94 -20.54
N ASP A 144 -28.73 -1.48 -21.79
CA ASP A 144 -28.38 -2.34 -22.93
C ASP A 144 -26.92 -2.84 -22.86
N LYS A 145 -26.12 -2.25 -21.96
CA LYS A 145 -24.73 -2.62 -21.70
C LYS A 145 -24.54 -3.26 -20.33
N VAL A 146 -25.62 -3.59 -19.62
CA VAL A 146 -25.59 -4.37 -18.39
C VAL A 146 -26.23 -5.73 -18.66
N VAL A 147 -25.43 -6.79 -18.62
CA VAL A 147 -25.89 -8.16 -18.82
C VAL A 147 -25.83 -8.94 -17.52
N GLU A 148 -26.63 -9.99 -17.39
CA GLU A 148 -26.46 -10.94 -16.31
C GLU A 148 -25.43 -11.98 -16.74
N LEU A 149 -24.27 -11.98 -16.07
CA LEU A 149 -23.17 -12.89 -16.38
C LEU A 149 -23.04 -13.90 -15.26
N THR A 150 -22.93 -15.18 -15.64
CA THR A 150 -22.54 -16.24 -14.71
C THR A 150 -21.08 -16.60 -14.97
N GLU A 151 -20.24 -16.43 -13.96
CA GLU A 151 -18.85 -16.87 -13.98
C GLU A 151 -18.61 -17.91 -12.89
N GLU A 152 -18.12 -19.08 -13.27
CA GLU A 152 -17.48 -19.97 -12.31
C GLU A 152 -16.22 -19.29 -11.80
N ASN A 153 -16.00 -19.30 -10.48
CA ASN A 153 -14.86 -18.69 -9.82
C ASN A 153 -14.45 -19.51 -8.59
N TYR A 154 -13.20 -19.36 -8.16
CA TYR A 154 -12.76 -19.82 -6.84
C TYR A 154 -13.11 -18.76 -5.79
N PHE A 155 -13.67 -19.22 -4.70
CA PHE A 155 -14.10 -18.43 -3.56
C PHE A 155 -13.33 -18.81 -2.32
N PHE A 156 -13.00 -17.79 -1.53
CA PHE A 156 -12.50 -17.92 -0.18
C PHE A 156 -13.66 -17.77 0.81
N LYS A 157 -13.77 -18.71 1.75
CA LYS A 157 -14.80 -18.77 2.80
C LYS A 157 -14.62 -17.70 3.87
N LEU A 158 -14.65 -16.43 3.48
CA LEU A 158 -14.42 -15.29 4.36
C LEU A 158 -15.43 -15.25 5.52
N SER A 159 -16.67 -15.65 5.27
CA SER A 159 -17.73 -15.74 6.28
C SER A 159 -17.32 -16.60 7.49
N ALA A 160 -16.55 -17.67 7.26
CA ALA A 160 -16.08 -18.58 8.32
C ALA A 160 -15.00 -17.98 9.24
N PHE A 161 -14.51 -16.77 8.95
CA PHE A 161 -13.48 -16.08 9.74
C PHE A 161 -14.03 -14.89 10.54
N GLU A 162 -15.32 -14.59 10.47
CA GLU A 162 -15.95 -13.44 11.14
C GLU A 162 -15.66 -13.43 12.66
N ASP A 163 -16.01 -14.50 13.37
CA ASP A 163 -15.77 -14.61 14.82
C ASP A 163 -14.29 -14.53 15.19
N LYS A 164 -13.41 -15.15 14.37
CA LYS A 164 -11.96 -15.14 14.60
C LYS A 164 -11.37 -13.74 14.44
N LEU A 165 -11.89 -12.95 13.50
CA LEU A 165 -11.49 -11.57 13.29
C LEU A 165 -11.99 -10.69 14.45
N LEU A 166 -13.24 -10.87 14.90
CA LEU A 166 -13.77 -10.16 16.06
C LEU A 166 -12.96 -10.46 17.34
N GLU A 167 -12.61 -11.73 17.57
CA GLU A 167 -11.75 -12.14 18.69
C GLU A 167 -10.36 -11.49 18.60
N LEU A 168 -9.76 -11.45 17.40
CA LEU A 168 -8.48 -10.77 17.17
C LEU A 168 -8.55 -9.30 17.59
N TYR A 169 -9.58 -8.56 17.15
CA TYR A 169 -9.70 -7.13 17.44
C TYR A 169 -10.05 -6.84 18.90
N GLU A 170 -10.66 -7.78 19.61
CA GLU A 170 -10.90 -7.71 21.05
C GLU A 170 -9.62 -7.96 21.84
N ARG A 171 -8.90 -9.04 21.52
CA ARG A 171 -7.67 -9.44 22.22
C ARG A 171 -6.49 -8.54 21.91
N GLN A 172 -6.47 -7.92 20.73
CA GLN A 172 -5.42 -7.02 20.31
C GLN A 172 -6.03 -5.68 19.85
N PRO A 173 -6.37 -4.77 20.79
CA PRO A 173 -7.00 -3.49 20.47
C PRO A 173 -6.16 -2.58 19.56
N ASP A 174 -4.83 -2.74 19.55
CA ASP A 174 -3.89 -1.99 18.72
C ASP A 174 -3.59 -2.64 17.37
N PHE A 175 -4.28 -3.73 17.00
CA PHE A 175 -4.12 -4.36 15.69
C PHE A 175 -4.50 -3.40 14.54
N ILE A 176 -5.48 -2.51 14.76
CA ILE A 176 -5.90 -1.47 13.80
C ILE A 176 -5.82 -0.11 14.46
N GLU A 177 -5.08 0.81 13.84
CA GLU A 177 -4.98 2.20 14.26
C GLU A 177 -5.25 3.16 13.10
N PRO A 178 -5.78 4.37 13.36
CA PRO A 178 -6.29 4.86 14.65
C PRO A 178 -7.63 4.22 15.07
N GLU A 179 -8.10 4.52 16.29
CA GLU A 179 -9.33 3.94 16.87
C GLU A 179 -10.58 4.14 15.99
N SER A 180 -10.71 5.29 15.32
CA SER A 180 -11.80 5.54 14.39
C SER A 180 -11.85 4.50 13.26
N ARG A 181 -10.70 4.12 12.72
CA ARG A 181 -10.55 3.10 11.67
C ARG A 181 -10.84 1.70 12.20
N ARG A 182 -10.42 1.40 13.43
CA ARG A 182 -10.79 0.14 14.12
C ARG A 182 -12.31 0.01 14.25
N ASN A 183 -12.99 1.07 14.66
CA ASN A 183 -14.45 1.07 14.84
C ASN A 183 -15.20 0.88 13.51
N GLU A 184 -14.72 1.48 12.42
CA GLU A 184 -15.25 1.25 11.07
C GLU A 184 -15.11 -0.21 10.62
N VAL A 185 -13.96 -0.84 10.85
CA VAL A 185 -13.75 -2.25 10.51
C VAL A 185 -14.60 -3.16 11.39
N LEU A 186 -14.69 -2.88 12.70
CA LEU A 186 -15.54 -3.64 13.61
C LEU A 186 -17.01 -3.59 13.22
N ALA A 187 -17.52 -2.40 12.85
CA ALA A 187 -18.89 -2.25 12.38
C ALA A 187 -19.14 -3.09 11.12
N PHE A 188 -18.24 -3.00 10.14
CA PHE A 188 -18.33 -3.78 8.90
C PHE A 188 -18.32 -5.29 9.13
N VAL A 189 -17.43 -5.80 10.01
CA VAL A 189 -17.37 -7.25 10.28
C VAL A 189 -18.63 -7.72 11.02
N LYS A 190 -19.20 -6.89 11.91
CA LYS A 190 -20.46 -7.21 12.63
C LYS A 190 -21.71 -7.19 11.76
N GLU A 191 -21.65 -6.58 10.57
CA GLU A 191 -22.76 -6.62 9.60
C GLU A 191 -22.89 -7.98 8.91
N GLY A 192 -21.88 -8.85 9.04
CA GLY A 192 -21.82 -10.15 8.40
C GLY A 192 -20.89 -10.17 7.19
N LEU A 193 -19.93 -11.11 7.18
CA LEU A 193 -19.01 -11.29 6.06
C LEU A 193 -19.55 -12.27 5.03
N LYS A 194 -19.41 -11.91 3.75
CA LYS A 194 -19.71 -12.79 2.61
C LYS A 194 -18.44 -13.38 2.03
N ASP A 195 -18.56 -14.57 1.46
CA ASP A 195 -17.45 -15.25 0.81
C ASP A 195 -16.93 -14.45 -0.39
N LEU A 196 -15.61 -14.47 -0.54
CA LEU A 196 -14.88 -13.58 -1.42
C LEU A 196 -14.40 -14.34 -2.64
N SER A 197 -14.76 -13.88 -3.83
CA SER A 197 -14.18 -14.42 -5.06
C SER A 197 -12.70 -14.03 -5.20
N ILE A 198 -11.82 -15.02 -5.25
CA ILE A 198 -10.35 -14.87 -5.30
C ILE A 198 -9.75 -15.21 -6.67
N SER A 199 -10.58 -15.49 -7.68
CA SER A 199 -10.14 -15.70 -9.06
C SER A 199 -11.10 -15.08 -10.07
N ARG A 200 -10.65 -14.93 -11.33
CA ARG A 200 -11.49 -14.63 -12.50
C ARG A 200 -11.03 -15.46 -13.70
N SER A 201 -11.96 -15.96 -14.51
CA SER A 201 -11.65 -16.65 -15.78
C SER A 201 -11.58 -15.69 -16.98
N THR A 202 -12.25 -14.54 -16.88
CA THR A 202 -12.28 -13.46 -17.88
C THR A 202 -11.01 -12.61 -17.87
N LEU A 203 -10.39 -12.42 -16.70
CA LEU A 203 -9.12 -11.70 -16.57
C LEU A 203 -7.96 -12.49 -17.20
N LYS A 204 -7.20 -11.85 -18.08
CA LYS A 204 -6.01 -12.46 -18.71
C LYS A 204 -4.70 -11.97 -18.13
N TRP A 205 -4.65 -10.73 -17.64
CA TRP A 205 -3.44 -10.15 -17.07
C TRP A 205 -3.34 -10.37 -15.55
N GLY A 206 -2.68 -11.45 -15.16
CA GLY A 206 -2.35 -11.78 -13.78
C GLY A 206 -1.74 -13.17 -13.61
N ILE A 207 -1.63 -13.63 -12.36
CA ILE A 207 -1.04 -14.93 -12.03
C ILE A 207 -2.08 -16.05 -12.22
N PRO A 208 -1.84 -17.07 -13.06
CA PRO A 208 -2.75 -18.20 -13.18
C PRO A 208 -2.80 -19.04 -11.90
N LEU A 209 -3.95 -19.64 -11.61
CA LEU A 209 -4.07 -20.61 -10.51
C LEU A 209 -3.23 -21.86 -10.82
N PRO A 210 -2.56 -22.46 -9.83
CA PRO A 210 -1.64 -23.59 -10.06
C PRO A 210 -2.36 -24.86 -10.53
N ASN A 211 -3.61 -25.06 -10.07
CA ASN A 211 -4.42 -26.26 -10.36
C ASN A 211 -5.49 -26.02 -11.44
N ASP A 212 -5.71 -24.76 -11.85
CA ASP A 212 -6.72 -24.39 -12.85
C ASP A 212 -6.26 -23.13 -13.62
N PRO A 213 -5.32 -23.28 -14.58
CA PRO A 213 -4.68 -22.14 -15.24
C PRO A 213 -5.62 -21.30 -16.12
N ALA A 214 -6.86 -21.73 -16.34
CA ALA A 214 -7.89 -20.93 -17.00
C ALA A 214 -8.36 -19.76 -16.12
N HIS A 215 -8.11 -19.83 -14.81
CA HIS A 215 -8.38 -18.78 -13.85
C HIS A 215 -7.11 -18.03 -13.48
N VAL A 216 -7.28 -16.72 -13.29
CA VAL A 216 -6.25 -15.81 -12.79
C VAL A 216 -6.65 -15.34 -11.39
N PHE A 217 -5.67 -15.19 -10.48
CA PHE A 217 -5.91 -14.65 -9.15
C PHE A 217 -6.54 -13.27 -9.22
N TYR A 218 -7.60 -13.07 -8.43
CA TYR A 218 -8.18 -11.75 -8.25
C TYR A 218 -7.23 -10.89 -7.43
N VAL A 219 -7.01 -9.67 -7.93
CA VAL A 219 -5.93 -8.73 -7.57
C VAL A 219 -5.56 -8.72 -6.09
N TRP A 220 -6.52 -8.69 -5.15
CA TRP A 220 -6.20 -8.59 -3.72
C TRP A 220 -5.52 -9.84 -3.12
N PHE A 221 -5.83 -11.05 -3.58
CA PHE A 221 -5.18 -12.26 -3.04
C PHE A 221 -3.70 -12.30 -3.42
N ASP A 222 -3.41 -11.92 -4.66
CA ASP A 222 -2.07 -11.70 -5.22
C ASP A 222 -1.36 -10.54 -4.49
N ALA A 223 -1.91 -9.33 -4.57
CA ALA A 223 -1.31 -8.10 -4.09
C ALA A 223 -0.92 -8.16 -2.61
N LEU A 224 -1.80 -8.66 -1.74
CA LEU A 224 -1.55 -8.76 -0.30
C LEU A 224 -0.40 -9.72 0.04
N THR A 225 -0.19 -10.75 -0.78
CA THR A 225 0.92 -11.69 -0.62
C THR A 225 2.29 -11.03 -0.82
N THR A 226 2.33 -9.82 -1.39
CA THR A 226 3.56 -9.08 -1.63
C THR A 226 4.37 -8.85 -0.36
N TYR A 227 3.71 -8.60 0.77
CA TYR A 227 4.36 -8.36 2.06
C TYR A 227 5.23 -9.54 2.52
N MET A 228 4.86 -10.77 2.18
CA MET A 228 5.68 -11.94 2.48
C MET A 228 6.63 -12.27 1.33
N SER A 229 6.16 -12.17 0.09
CA SER A 229 6.98 -12.51 -1.08
C SER A 229 8.20 -11.60 -1.22
N ALA A 230 8.11 -10.33 -0.83
CA ALA A 230 9.19 -9.36 -0.94
C ALA A 230 10.40 -9.73 -0.08
N ILE A 231 10.17 -10.49 0.99
CA ILE A 231 11.18 -10.93 1.96
C ILE A 231 11.51 -12.43 1.84
N GLY A 232 11.03 -13.10 0.78
CA GLY A 232 11.46 -14.46 0.43
C GLY A 232 10.52 -15.60 0.78
N TYR A 233 9.25 -15.33 1.14
CA TYR A 233 8.23 -16.39 1.22
C TYR A 233 8.01 -17.03 -0.16
N GLY A 234 7.85 -18.36 -0.23
CA GLY A 234 7.78 -19.10 -1.50
C GLY A 234 9.13 -19.35 -2.18
N GLU A 235 10.24 -18.99 -1.53
CA GLU A 235 11.60 -19.22 -2.02
C GLU A 235 12.39 -20.12 -1.05
N GLU A 236 13.51 -20.69 -1.51
CA GLU A 236 14.37 -21.57 -0.72
C GLU A 236 15.73 -20.90 -0.41
N GLY A 237 16.44 -21.40 0.60
CA GLY A 237 17.78 -20.91 0.97
C GLY A 237 17.76 -19.59 1.76
N GLU A 238 18.66 -18.66 1.44
CA GLU A 238 18.77 -17.37 2.15
C GLU A 238 17.49 -16.50 2.12
N PRO A 239 16.72 -16.42 1.01
CA PRO A 239 15.41 -15.77 1.00
C PRO A 239 14.45 -16.32 2.05
N ARG A 240 14.37 -17.65 2.20
CA ARG A 240 13.51 -18.30 3.20
C ARG A 240 13.88 -17.87 4.62
N LYS A 241 15.17 -17.89 4.94
CA LYS A 241 15.69 -17.41 6.24
C LYS A 241 15.38 -15.94 6.48
N THR A 242 15.42 -15.12 5.42
CA THR A 242 15.04 -13.71 5.50
C THR A 242 13.57 -13.56 5.87
N TRP A 243 12.68 -14.31 5.24
CA TRP A 243 11.26 -14.31 5.58
C TRP A 243 11.02 -14.80 7.01
N GLU A 244 11.62 -15.92 7.42
CA GLU A 244 11.49 -16.49 8.78
C GLU A 244 11.97 -15.50 9.86
N ARG A 245 12.99 -14.68 9.56
CA ARG A 245 13.50 -13.63 10.46
C ARG A 245 12.63 -12.38 10.46
N LEU A 246 12.08 -12.00 9.30
CA LEU A 246 11.38 -10.73 9.11
C LEU A 246 9.85 -10.81 9.28
N TRP A 247 9.24 -11.98 9.19
CA TRP A 247 7.80 -12.15 9.39
C TRP A 247 7.48 -12.57 10.84
N PRO A 248 6.42 -12.06 11.48
CA PRO A 248 5.40 -11.13 10.95
C PRO A 248 5.87 -9.68 10.81
N ALA A 249 5.22 -8.93 9.92
CA ALA A 249 5.40 -7.48 9.83
C ALA A 249 5.01 -6.79 11.14
N ASP A 250 5.80 -5.82 11.56
CA ASP A 250 5.52 -5.01 12.75
C ASP A 250 4.44 -3.96 12.46
N VAL A 251 4.45 -3.35 11.27
CA VAL A 251 3.40 -2.41 10.82
C VAL A 251 3.18 -2.51 9.31
N HIS A 252 1.92 -2.67 8.90
CA HIS A 252 1.48 -2.30 7.56
C HIS A 252 0.94 -0.87 7.59
N LEU A 253 1.61 0.05 6.91
CA LEU A 253 1.11 1.41 6.73
C LEU A 253 0.28 1.47 5.45
N VAL A 254 -0.97 1.91 5.55
CA VAL A 254 -1.91 1.94 4.43
C VAL A 254 -2.76 3.21 4.41
N GLY A 255 -3.33 3.54 3.25
CA GLY A 255 -4.41 4.53 3.16
C GLY A 255 -5.74 3.93 3.62
N LYS A 256 -6.62 4.76 4.19
CA LYS A 256 -7.95 4.32 4.69
C LYS A 256 -8.80 3.61 3.62
N GLU A 257 -8.61 3.94 2.33
CA GLU A 257 -9.38 3.37 1.22
C GLU A 257 -9.11 1.89 0.97
N ILE A 258 -7.96 1.37 1.41
CA ILE A 258 -7.59 -0.04 1.28
C ILE A 258 -7.59 -0.78 2.63
N LEU A 259 -8.06 -0.13 3.70
CA LEU A 259 -8.03 -0.70 5.04
C LEU A 259 -8.77 -2.04 5.13
N ARG A 260 -9.94 -2.18 4.50
CA ARG A 260 -10.74 -3.42 4.57
C ARG A 260 -9.97 -4.63 4.03
N PHE A 261 -9.22 -4.48 2.95
CA PHE A 261 -8.38 -5.55 2.40
C PHE A 261 -7.31 -5.99 3.39
N HIS A 262 -6.73 -5.05 4.13
CA HIS A 262 -5.63 -5.30 5.07
C HIS A 262 -6.13 -5.80 6.42
N ALA A 263 -7.26 -5.30 6.89
CA ALA A 263 -7.77 -5.59 8.22
C ALA A 263 -8.72 -6.78 8.23
N VAL A 264 -9.38 -7.11 7.12
CA VAL A 264 -10.36 -8.22 7.05
C VAL A 264 -9.82 -9.36 6.19
N TYR A 265 -9.52 -9.11 4.91
CA TYR A 265 -9.19 -10.19 3.97
C TYR A 265 -7.82 -10.78 4.26
N TRP A 266 -6.82 -9.91 4.45
CA TRP A 266 -5.46 -10.35 4.70
C TRP A 266 -5.31 -11.24 5.95
N PRO A 267 -5.77 -10.84 7.15
CA PRO A 267 -5.69 -11.71 8.31
C PRO A 267 -6.52 -12.99 8.13
N ALA A 268 -7.66 -12.96 7.44
CA ALA A 268 -8.41 -14.19 7.15
C ALA A 268 -7.61 -15.14 6.25
N PHE A 269 -6.95 -14.65 5.19
CA PHE A 269 -6.07 -15.46 4.34
C PHE A 269 -4.92 -16.06 5.15
N LEU A 270 -4.27 -15.27 6.01
CA LEU A 270 -3.19 -15.74 6.87
C LEU A 270 -3.67 -16.79 7.88
N MET A 271 -4.83 -16.57 8.52
CA MET A 271 -5.44 -17.54 9.42
C MET A 271 -5.76 -18.86 8.70
N ALA A 272 -6.31 -18.80 7.49
CA ALA A 272 -6.59 -19.97 6.67
C ALA A 272 -5.32 -20.72 6.24
N ALA A 273 -4.23 -19.99 5.98
CA ALA A 273 -2.94 -20.57 5.61
C ALA A 273 -2.11 -21.03 6.82
N GLY A 274 -2.58 -20.81 8.05
CA GLY A 274 -1.84 -21.12 9.28
C GLY A 274 -0.58 -20.26 9.47
N LEU A 275 -0.59 -19.02 8.98
CA LEU A 275 0.55 -18.11 9.02
C LEU A 275 0.39 -17.03 10.12
N PRO A 276 1.50 -16.55 10.73
CA PRO A 276 1.45 -15.45 11.69
C PRO A 276 0.85 -14.18 11.11
N LEU A 277 0.02 -13.48 11.89
CA LEU A 277 -0.57 -12.20 11.51
C LEU A 277 0.42 -11.05 11.67
N PRO A 278 0.32 -9.96 10.87
CA PRO A 278 1.04 -8.73 11.16
C PRO A 278 0.70 -8.22 12.56
N LYS A 279 1.60 -7.49 13.20
CA LYS A 279 1.34 -6.96 14.54
C LYS A 279 0.39 -5.78 14.52
N LYS A 280 0.40 -4.96 13.47
CA LYS A 280 -0.41 -3.74 13.40
C LYS A 280 -0.66 -3.32 11.96
N ILE A 281 -1.84 -2.74 11.74
CA ILE A 281 -2.21 -2.02 10.52
C ILE A 281 -2.52 -0.58 10.92
N TYR A 282 -1.77 0.36 10.35
CA TYR A 282 -2.04 1.78 10.53
C TYR A 282 -2.65 2.35 9.25
N ALA A 283 -3.87 2.88 9.33
CA ALA A 283 -4.57 3.49 8.21
C ALA A 283 -4.58 5.02 8.32
N HIS A 284 -3.76 5.68 7.51
CA HIS A 284 -3.75 7.15 7.43
C HIS A 284 -4.90 7.67 6.55
N GLY A 285 -5.30 8.93 6.78
CA GLY A 285 -6.30 9.60 5.95
C GLY A 285 -5.77 10.00 4.57
N TRP A 286 -6.66 10.54 3.75
CA TRP A 286 -6.29 11.03 2.42
C TRP A 286 -5.45 12.28 2.48
N LEU A 287 -4.58 12.44 1.49
CA LEU A 287 -4.03 13.75 1.15
C LEU A 287 -4.83 14.29 -0.04
N VAL A 288 -5.70 15.27 0.21
CA VAL A 288 -6.51 15.95 -0.82
C VAL A 288 -5.84 17.24 -1.27
N PHE A 289 -6.28 17.80 -2.40
CA PHE A 289 -5.82 19.10 -2.89
C PHE A 289 -7.01 20.04 -3.06
N GLN A 290 -6.97 21.20 -2.40
CA GLN A 290 -8.08 22.17 -2.38
C GLN A 290 -9.43 21.54 -1.95
N GLY A 291 -9.38 20.65 -0.95
CA GLY A 291 -10.57 19.94 -0.46
C GLY A 291 -11.07 18.82 -1.38
N ASP A 292 -10.39 18.59 -2.51
CA ASP A 292 -10.83 17.68 -3.56
C ASP A 292 -9.87 16.48 -3.72
N LYS A 293 -10.44 15.30 -4.00
CA LYS A 293 -9.62 14.13 -4.35
C LYS A 293 -8.85 14.40 -5.65
N MET A 294 -7.57 14.06 -5.66
CA MET A 294 -6.73 14.20 -6.85
C MET A 294 -7.15 13.20 -7.93
N SER A 295 -7.32 13.66 -9.17
CA SER A 295 -7.57 12.81 -10.33
C SER A 295 -7.00 13.40 -11.61
N LYS A 296 -6.74 12.52 -12.59
CA LYS A 296 -6.27 12.94 -13.92
C LYS A 296 -7.32 13.80 -14.63
N SER A 297 -8.60 13.45 -14.48
CA SER A 297 -9.73 14.16 -15.12
C SER A 297 -9.90 15.59 -14.60
N LYS A 298 -9.64 15.83 -13.31
CA LYS A 298 -9.71 17.17 -12.70
C LYS A 298 -8.46 18.02 -12.96
N GLY A 299 -7.38 17.43 -13.49
CA GLY A 299 -6.12 18.14 -13.72
C GLY A 299 -5.42 18.63 -12.45
N ASN A 300 -5.84 18.15 -11.27
CA ASN A 300 -5.37 18.61 -9.96
C ASN A 300 -4.31 17.69 -9.32
N ILE A 301 -3.65 16.85 -10.13
CA ILE A 301 -2.60 15.94 -9.63
C ILE A 301 -1.38 16.74 -9.21
N VAL A 302 -1.05 16.68 -7.92
CA VAL A 302 0.20 17.20 -7.38
C VAL A 302 1.28 16.12 -7.44
N ARG A 303 2.45 16.46 -8.00
CA ARG A 303 3.61 15.57 -8.16
C ARG A 303 4.70 15.95 -7.15
N ALA A 304 5.30 14.98 -6.47
CA ALA A 304 6.27 15.25 -5.41
C ALA A 304 7.64 15.72 -5.97
N ARG A 305 8.16 15.08 -7.02
CA ARG A 305 9.46 15.48 -7.63
C ARG A 305 9.61 16.96 -7.99
N PRO A 306 8.67 17.61 -8.72
CA PRO A 306 8.77 19.04 -9.01
C PRO A 306 8.84 19.90 -7.74
N ILE A 307 8.12 19.52 -6.69
CA ILE A 307 8.14 20.22 -5.40
C ILE A 307 9.50 20.06 -4.74
N ALA A 308 10.01 18.83 -4.67
CA ALA A 308 11.31 18.52 -4.09
C ALA A 308 12.48 19.23 -4.82
N LYS A 309 12.35 19.53 -6.12
CA LYS A 309 13.33 20.35 -6.86
C LYS A 309 13.38 21.80 -6.41
N VAL A 310 12.27 22.33 -5.87
CA VAL A 310 12.16 23.73 -5.44
C VAL A 310 12.49 23.89 -3.96
N VAL A 311 11.89 23.07 -3.09
CA VAL A 311 12.05 23.17 -1.63
C VAL A 311 13.02 22.14 -1.04
N GLY A 312 13.66 21.32 -1.87
CA GLY A 312 14.44 20.18 -1.42
C GLY A 312 13.57 19.01 -0.95
N VAL A 313 14.17 17.83 -0.92
CA VAL A 313 13.52 16.60 -0.44
C VAL A 313 13.13 16.72 1.04
N GLU A 314 14.03 17.24 1.88
CA GLU A 314 13.76 17.41 3.32
C GLU A 314 12.71 18.49 3.60
N GLY A 315 12.64 19.55 2.79
CA GLY A 315 11.58 20.55 2.90
C GLY A 315 10.21 19.95 2.63
N LEU A 316 10.10 19.12 1.58
CA LEU A 316 8.88 18.38 1.27
C LEU A 316 8.53 17.36 2.37
N ARG A 317 9.51 16.56 2.82
CA ARG A 317 9.31 15.57 3.90
C ARG A 317 8.83 16.24 5.17
N TYR A 318 9.49 17.32 5.60
CA TYR A 318 9.10 18.09 6.77
C TYR A 318 7.66 18.61 6.65
N TYR A 319 7.33 19.26 5.54
CA TYR A 319 5.97 19.76 5.32
C TYR A 319 4.91 18.66 5.44
N LEU A 320 5.10 17.54 4.73
CA LEU A 320 4.13 16.44 4.74
C LEU A 320 3.92 15.86 6.14
N LEU A 321 4.97 15.74 6.94
CA LEU A 321 4.88 15.16 8.28
C LEU A 321 4.44 16.16 9.35
N ARG A 322 4.71 17.45 9.16
CA ARG A 322 4.42 18.50 10.12
C ARG A 322 3.04 19.10 9.97
N GLU A 323 2.60 19.27 8.71
CA GLU A 323 1.34 19.93 8.38
C GLU A 323 0.16 18.96 8.46
N ILE A 324 0.36 17.72 8.06
CA ILE A 324 -0.72 16.73 8.02
C ILE A 324 -0.80 16.01 9.37
N VAL A 325 -1.96 16.11 10.03
CA VAL A 325 -2.24 15.34 11.24
C VAL A 325 -2.37 13.86 10.86
N PHE A 326 -1.39 13.05 11.26
CA PHE A 326 -1.33 11.65 10.87
C PHE A 326 -2.56 10.86 11.33
N GLY A 327 -3.20 10.12 10.43
CA GLY A 327 -4.47 9.42 10.68
C GLY A 327 -5.72 10.17 10.20
N HIS A 328 -5.64 11.50 10.06
CA HIS A 328 -6.74 12.32 9.54
C HIS A 328 -6.56 12.60 8.04
N ASP A 329 -7.64 13.02 7.39
CA ASP A 329 -7.55 13.57 6.04
C ASP A 329 -6.81 14.92 6.12
N GLY A 330 -5.76 15.06 5.33
CA GLY A 330 -4.97 16.27 5.18
C GLY A 330 -5.25 16.96 3.86
N ASN A 331 -5.11 18.28 3.84
CA ASN A 331 -5.23 19.07 2.63
C ASN A 331 -3.86 19.64 2.25
N PHE A 332 -3.39 19.35 1.04
CA PHE A 332 -2.21 19.97 0.49
C PHE A 332 -2.51 21.42 0.10
N SER A 333 -1.68 22.36 0.57
CA SER A 333 -1.71 23.78 0.20
C SER A 333 -0.30 24.25 -0.18
N TRP A 334 -0.22 25.00 -1.29
CA TRP A 334 1.01 25.63 -1.73
C TRP A 334 1.47 26.72 -0.75
N GLU A 335 0.50 27.48 -0.23
CA GLU A 335 0.70 28.52 0.76
C GLU A 335 1.28 27.93 2.05
N ALA A 336 0.65 26.87 2.57
CA ALA A 336 1.14 26.17 3.77
C ALA A 336 2.54 25.57 3.56
N LEU A 337 2.84 25.03 2.38
CA LEU A 337 4.18 24.54 2.04
C LEU A 337 5.22 25.66 2.11
N VAL A 338 4.94 26.79 1.46
CA VAL A 338 5.84 27.95 1.44
C VAL A 338 6.01 28.52 2.85
N GLU A 339 4.93 28.62 3.62
CA GLU A 339 4.94 29.11 4.99
C GLU A 339 5.77 28.21 5.90
N ARG A 340 5.54 26.89 5.90
CA ARG A 340 6.32 25.93 6.70
C ARG A 340 7.79 25.94 6.33
N TYR A 341 8.09 25.95 5.03
CA TYR A 341 9.48 26.00 4.58
C TYR A 341 10.17 27.30 5.01
N SER A 342 9.50 28.45 4.81
CA SER A 342 10.09 29.75 5.10
C SER A 342 10.22 30.02 6.59
N SER A 343 9.15 29.78 7.35
CA SER A 343 9.07 30.06 8.79
C SER A 343 9.90 29.07 9.59
N ASP A 344 9.61 27.78 9.47
CA ASP A 344 10.19 26.78 10.38
C ASP A 344 11.64 26.44 9.97
N LEU A 345 11.87 26.23 8.68
CA LEU A 345 13.15 25.73 8.18
C LEU A 345 14.13 26.86 7.88
N ALA A 346 13.80 27.79 6.97
CA ALA A 346 14.74 28.84 6.55
C ALA A 346 14.99 29.85 7.68
N ASN A 347 13.93 30.46 8.21
CA ASN A 347 14.03 31.51 9.23
C ASN A 347 14.19 30.96 10.65
N GLY A 348 13.62 29.80 10.94
CA GLY A 348 13.79 29.12 12.22
C GLY A 348 15.17 28.48 12.33
N ILE A 349 15.29 27.26 11.81
CA ILE A 349 16.51 26.44 11.97
C ILE A 349 17.70 27.03 11.20
N GLY A 350 17.49 27.42 9.93
CA GLY A 350 18.55 27.89 9.03
C GLY A 350 19.22 29.17 9.53
N ASN A 351 18.44 30.17 9.91
CA ASN A 351 18.95 31.42 10.47
C ASN A 351 19.64 31.19 11.82
N LEU A 352 19.06 30.36 12.70
CA LEU A 352 19.69 30.01 13.98
C LEU A 352 21.06 29.36 13.75
N PHE A 353 21.14 28.38 12.85
CA PHE A 353 22.37 27.70 12.49
C PHE A 353 23.42 28.68 11.93
N SER A 354 23.03 29.50 10.95
CA SER A 354 23.91 30.49 10.32
C SER A 354 24.47 31.50 11.33
N ARG A 355 23.61 32.04 12.21
CA ARG A 355 24.03 32.98 13.25
C ARG A 355 24.94 32.31 14.27
N THR A 356 24.62 31.08 14.68
CA THR A 356 25.44 30.33 15.64
C THR A 356 26.84 30.06 15.08
N LEU A 357 26.94 29.57 13.84
CA LEU A 357 28.23 29.37 13.19
C LEU A 357 29.02 30.67 13.03
N THR A 358 28.34 31.77 12.69
CA THR A 358 28.98 33.10 12.61
C THR A 358 29.57 33.51 13.96
N MET A 359 28.86 33.27 15.06
CA MET A 359 29.36 33.56 16.41
C MET A 359 30.53 32.65 16.80
N ILE A 360 30.47 31.36 16.50
CA ILE A 360 31.58 30.42 16.77
C ILE A 360 32.84 30.85 16.00
N ASN A 361 32.70 31.19 14.72
CA ASN A 361 33.82 31.65 13.91
C ASN A 361 34.41 32.98 14.41
N LYS A 362 33.56 33.91 14.85
CA LYS A 362 33.99 35.25 15.26
C LYS A 362 34.56 35.31 16.68
N TYR A 363 34.00 34.53 17.59
CA TYR A 363 34.26 34.67 19.03
C TYR A 363 34.97 33.47 19.64
N LEU A 364 35.03 32.33 18.95
CA LEU A 364 35.60 31.07 19.44
C LEU A 364 36.57 30.45 18.42
N ASP A 365 37.14 31.25 17.51
CA ASP A 365 38.11 30.81 16.49
C ASP A 365 37.66 29.60 15.66
N GLY A 366 36.35 29.45 15.45
CA GLY A 366 35.79 28.32 14.69
C GLY A 366 35.73 27.01 15.49
N VAL A 367 36.04 27.03 16.79
CA VAL A 367 36.03 25.84 17.66
C VAL A 367 34.77 25.84 18.52
N ALA A 368 34.05 24.72 18.52
CA ALA A 368 32.88 24.55 19.38
C ALA A 368 33.29 24.64 20.86
N PRO A 369 32.55 25.38 21.70
CA PRO A 369 32.87 25.50 23.12
C PRO A 369 32.66 24.16 23.83
N SER A 370 33.41 23.91 24.91
CA SER A 370 33.18 22.74 25.75
C SER A 370 31.79 22.79 26.39
N PRO A 371 31.09 21.64 26.54
CA PRO A 371 29.86 21.58 27.31
C PRO A 371 30.09 22.10 28.74
N PRO A 372 29.10 22.78 29.34
CA PRO A 372 29.20 23.25 30.73
C PRO A 372 29.33 22.11 31.75
#